data_AF-A0A059AJD6-F1
#
_entry.id   AF-A0A059AJD6-F1
#
_cell.length_a   1.000
_cell.length_b   1.000
_cell.length_c   1.000
_cell.angle_alpha   90.00
_cell.angle_beta   90.00
_cell.angle_gamma   90.00
#
_symmetry.space_group_name_H-M   'P 1'
#
loop_
_entity.id
_entity.type
_entity.pdbx_description
1 polymer ?
#
loop_
_entity_poly.entity_id
_entity_poly.type
_entity_poly.pdbx_seq_one_letter_code
_entity_poly.pdbx_strand_id
1 'polypeptide(L)' 'MLTENLGNGLSNLRYWGLRWTVLDSIPESASHLSLLETSDQKYTGITQLQSSIWKAKNLRRLYMNEVCFDRNIR' A
#
# COMPACT_ATOMS: atom_id res chain seq x y z
N MET A 1 -2.35 -1.29 14.28
CA MET A 1 -0.92 -1.11 13.99
C MET A 1 -0.45 -2.25 13.07
N LEU A 2 -0.49 -2.06 11.75
CA LEU A 2 0.40 -2.82 10.89
C LEU A 2 1.80 -2.29 11.17
N THR A 3 2.65 -3.14 11.72
CA THR A 3 3.97 -2.80 12.25
C THR A 3 4.83 -2.05 11.24
N GLU A 4 5.56 -1.05 11.75
CA GLU A 4 6.50 -0.21 11.01
C GLU A 4 7.65 -1.02 10.35
N ASN A 5 7.85 -2.27 10.75
CA ASN A 5 8.91 -3.14 10.23
C ASN A 5 8.55 -3.95 8.98
N LEU A 6 7.31 -3.85 8.46
CA LEU A 6 6.87 -4.65 7.32
C LEU A 6 7.77 -4.44 6.08
N GLY A 7 8.13 -3.19 5.81
CA GLY A 7 9.00 -2.81 4.69
C GLY A 7 10.42 -3.37 4.74
N ASN A 8 10.99 -3.51 5.93
CA ASN A 8 12.38 -3.91 6.09
C ASN A 8 12.56 -5.43 6.06
N GLY A 9 11.58 -6.19 6.57
CA GLY A 9 11.62 -7.66 6.58
C GLY A 9 11.21 -8.31 5.27
N LEU A 10 10.49 -7.59 4.40
CA LEU A 10 9.85 -8.12 3.19
C LEU A 10 10.37 -7.45 1.91
N SER A 11 11.64 -7.08 1.86
CA SER A 11 12.24 -6.36 0.71
C SER A 11 12.12 -7.07 -0.64
N ASN A 12 11.98 -8.41 -0.63
CA ASN A 12 11.79 -9.24 -1.82
C ASN A 12 10.31 -9.51 -2.17
N LEU A 13 9.37 -8.89 -1.45
CA LEU A 13 7.94 -9.12 -1.68
C LEU A 13 7.51 -8.51 -3.01
N ARG A 14 6.98 -9.36 -3.91
CA ARG A 14 6.45 -8.94 -5.21
C ARG A 14 4.92 -8.79 -5.22
N TYR A 15 4.24 -9.47 -4.30
CA TYR A 15 2.79 -9.46 -4.18
C TYR A 15 2.37 -9.23 -2.73
N TRP A 16 1.49 -8.25 -2.52
CA TRP A 16 0.91 -7.93 -1.23
C TRP A 16 -0.62 -7.98 -1.29
N GLY A 17 -1.19 -9.06 -0.75
CA GLY A 17 -2.65 -9.23 -0.64
C GLY A 17 -3.15 -8.87 0.75
N LEU A 18 -3.91 -7.78 0.84
CA LEU A 18 -4.61 -7.29 2.03
C LEU A 18 -6.13 -7.38 1.90
N ARG A 19 -6.63 -8.03 0.86
CA ARG A 19 -8.05 -8.10 0.58
C ARG A 19 -8.82 -8.64 1.80
N TRP A 20 -9.98 -8.05 2.09
CA TRP A 20 -10.86 -8.46 3.20
C TRP A 20 -10.22 -8.31 4.59
N THR A 21 -9.50 -7.23 4.81
CA THR A 21 -8.93 -6.89 6.12
C THR A 21 -9.51 -5.58 6.64
N VAL A 22 -9.47 -5.39 7.97
CA VAL A 22 -9.96 -4.18 8.66
C VAL A 22 -8.92 -3.06 8.69
N LEU A 23 -8.08 -3.00 7.67
CA LEU A 23 -7.02 -1.99 7.59
C LEU A 23 -7.57 -0.70 7.03
N ASP A 24 -7.26 0.41 7.67
CA ASP A 24 -7.67 1.75 7.22
C ASP A 24 -6.51 2.53 6.58
N SER A 25 -5.27 2.05 6.78
CA SER A 25 -4.07 2.66 6.22
C SER A 25 -2.98 1.63 5.93
N ILE A 26 -2.06 2.02 5.06
CA ILE A 26 -0.83 1.29 4.75
C ILE A 26 0.28 1.85 5.67
N PRO A 27 1.20 1.02 6.22
CA PRO A 27 2.36 1.53 6.95
C PRO A 27 3.31 2.31 6.03
N GLU A 28 3.97 3.35 6.54
CA GLU A 28 4.91 4.17 5.74
C GLU A 28 6.07 3.34 5.18
N SER A 29 6.50 2.30 5.92
CA SER A 29 7.54 1.37 5.48
C SER A 29 7.16 0.53 4.26
N ALA A 30 5.89 0.52 3.83
CA ALA A 30 5.51 0.01 2.51
C ALA A 30 6.35 0.62 1.37
N SER A 31 6.81 1.86 1.54
CA SER A 31 7.72 2.52 0.61
C SER A 31 9.06 1.80 0.42
N HIS A 32 9.47 0.94 1.36
CA HIS A 32 10.70 0.13 1.28
C HIS A 32 10.52 -1.17 0.49
N LEU A 33 9.27 -1.53 0.12
CA LEU A 33 8.98 -2.69 -0.72
C LEU A 33 9.31 -2.39 -2.19
N SER A 34 10.60 -2.21 -2.47
CA SER A 34 11.09 -1.75 -3.78
C SER A 34 10.79 -2.72 -4.92
N LEU A 35 10.66 -4.02 -4.62
CA LEU A 35 10.33 -5.08 -5.58
C LEU A 35 8.83 -5.38 -5.68
N LEU A 36 7.98 -4.63 -4.99
CA LEU A 36 6.54 -4.86 -5.02
C LEU A 36 5.97 -4.55 -6.41
N GLU A 37 5.33 -5.55 -7.01
CA GLU A 37 4.72 -5.43 -8.34
C GLU A 37 3.19 -5.37 -8.27
N THR A 38 2.60 -5.93 -7.22
CA THR A 38 1.14 -6.05 -7.10
C THR A 38 0.68 -5.85 -5.67
N SER A 39 -0.31 -4.98 -5.50
CA SER A 39 -1.00 -4.73 -4.24
C SER A 39 -2.50 -4.93 -4.44
N ASP A 40 -3.11 -5.86 -3.71
CA ASP A 40 -4.57 -6.06 -3.68
C ASP A 40 -5.12 -5.72 -2.31
N GLN A 41 -5.86 -4.63 -2.24
CA GLN A 41 -6.41 -4.07 -1.01
C GLN A 41 -7.92 -3.85 -1.13
N LYS A 42 -8.59 -4.60 -2.02
CA LYS A 42 -10.06 -4.55 -2.11
C LYS A 42 -10.69 -4.96 -0.78
N TYR A 43 -11.86 -4.39 -0.49
CA TYR A 43 -12.58 -4.68 0.76
C TYR A 43 -11.72 -4.42 2.00
N THR A 44 -11.01 -3.29 2.00
CA THR A 44 -10.34 -2.71 3.16
C THR A 44 -10.92 -1.30 3.42
N GLY A 45 -10.62 -0.73 4.58
CA GLY A 45 -10.88 0.68 4.89
C GLY A 45 -9.87 1.65 4.23
N ILE A 46 -8.88 1.13 3.50
CA ILE A 46 -7.88 1.95 2.80
C ILE A 46 -8.55 2.64 1.62
N THR A 47 -8.92 3.89 1.84
CA THR A 47 -9.57 4.76 0.84
C THR A 47 -8.61 5.79 0.26
N GLN A 48 -7.44 6.01 0.88
CA GLN A 48 -6.47 7.00 0.43
C GLN A 48 -5.16 6.32 -0.01
N LEU A 49 -4.64 6.73 -1.18
CA LEU A 49 -3.27 6.40 -1.57
C LEU A 49 -2.32 7.30 -0.79
N GLN A 50 -1.64 6.74 0.21
CA GLN A 50 -0.54 7.43 0.87
C GLN A 50 0.62 7.67 -0.09
N SER A 51 1.36 8.76 0.10
CA SER A 51 2.50 9.12 -0.75
C SER A 51 3.59 8.04 -0.83
N SER A 52 3.66 7.17 0.19
CA SER A 52 4.58 6.03 0.30
C SER A 52 4.42 5.01 -0.82
N ILE A 53 3.20 4.77 -1.33
CA ILE A 53 2.97 3.77 -2.39
C ILE A 53 3.59 4.19 -3.72
N TRP A 54 3.70 5.51 -3.98
CA TRP A 54 4.37 6.04 -5.17
C TRP A 54 5.88 5.80 -5.16
N LYS A 55 6.48 5.49 -3.99
CA LYS A 55 7.90 5.14 -3.88
C LYS A 55 8.18 3.69 -4.32
N ALA A 56 7.16 2.82 -4.40
CA ALA A 56 7.29 1.46 -4.91
C ALA A 56 7.37 1.45 -6.45
N LYS A 57 8.58 1.74 -6.99
CA LYS A 57 8.81 1.96 -8.43
C LYS A 57 8.46 0.78 -9.33
N ASN A 58 8.44 -0.45 -8.78
CA ASN A 58 8.09 -1.65 -9.55
C ASN A 58 6.59 -1.97 -9.51
N LEU A 59 5.75 -1.18 -8.84
CA LEU A 59 4.32 -1.45 -8.71
C LEU A 59 3.63 -1.31 -10.07
N ARG A 60 3.00 -2.40 -10.54
CA ARG A 60 2.30 -2.45 -11.85
C ARG A 60 0.80 -2.64 -11.69
N ARG A 61 0.37 -3.25 -10.59
CA ARG A 61 -1.04 -3.60 -10.34
C ARG A 61 -1.42 -3.12 -8.95
N LEU A 62 -2.41 -2.23 -8.89
CA LEU A 62 -3.00 -1.75 -7.66
C LEU A 62 -4.52 -1.99 -7.72
N TYR A 63 -5.03 -2.82 -6.82
CA TYR A 63 -6.46 -3.07 -6.68
C TYR A 63 -6.96 -2.45 -5.39
N MET A 64 -7.86 -1.49 -5.51
CA MET A 64 -8.53 -0.82 -4.41
C MET A 64 -10.02 -0.71 -4.71
N ASN A 65 -10.83 -0.40 -3.70
CA ASN A 65 -12.25 -0.13 -3.85
C ASN A 65 -12.45 1.30 -4.37
N GLU A 66 -12.76 2.22 -3.47
CA GLU A 66 -12.91 3.65 -3.76
C GLU A 66 -11.63 4.38 -3.36
N VAL A 67 -11.08 5.18 -4.27
CA VAL A 67 -9.93 6.03 -4.01
C VAL A 67 -10.44 7.46 -3.78
N CYS A 68 -10.29 7.93 -2.55
CA CYS A 68 -10.52 9.32 -2.18
C CYS A 68 -9.25 10.13 -2.49
N PHE A 69 -9.35 11.04 -3.46
CA PHE A 69 -8.30 12.02 -3.73
C PHE A 69 -8.53 13.22 -2.82
N ASP A 70 -7.66 13.40 -1.81
CA ASP A 70 -7.64 14.65 -1.07
C ASP A 70 -7.21 15.78 -2.03
N ARG A 71 -8.11 16.74 -2.25
CA ARG A 71 -7.92 17.87 -3.16
C ARG A 71 -6.99 18.96 -2.59
N ASN A 72 -6.43 18.76 -1.39
CA ASN A 72 -5.62 19.77 -0.68
C ASN A 72 -4.10 19.66 -0.87
N ILE A 73 -3.59 18.92 -1.86
CA ILE A 73 -2.16 18.95 -2.20
C ILE A 73 -1.87 20.28 -2.95
N ARG A 74 -1.51 21.31 -2.18
CA ARG A 74 -0.87 22.55 -2.66
C ARG A 74 0.65 22.43 -2.56
#